data_AF-R7IZJ6-F1
#
_entry.id   AF-R7IZJ6-F1
#
_cell.length_a   1.000
_cell.length_b   1.000
_cell.length_c   1.000
_cell.angle_alpha   90.00
_cell.angle_beta   90.00
_cell.angle_gamma   90.00
#
_symmetry.space_group_name_H-M   'P 1'
#
loop_
_entity.id
_entity.type
_entity.pdbx_description
1 polymer ?
#
loop_
_entity_poly.entity_id
_entity_poly.type
_entity_poly.pdbx_seq_one_letter_code
_entity_poly.pdbx_strand_id
1 'polypeptide(L)' 'MEQMEVLYWTSIVKMAKTGDPEATETLTAQNKIRKEQNRPTVEQELQAIADKGAK' A
#
# COMPACT_ATOMS: atom_id res chain seq x y z
N MET A 1 0.79 -0.74 10.52
CA MET A 1 1.56 -1.62 9.63
C MET A 1 2.91 -1.91 10.26
N GLU A 2 3.32 -3.17 10.33
CA GLU A 2 4.65 -3.56 10.83
C GLU A 2 5.74 -3.28 9.78
N GLN A 3 7.02 -3.18 10.18
CA GLN A 3 8.12 -2.80 9.26
C GLN A 3 8.24 -3.71 8.02
N MET A 4 8.13 -5.03 8.20
CA MET A 4 8.17 -5.99 7.08
C MET A 4 6.98 -5.82 6.14
N GLU A 5 5.82 -5.51 6.71
CA GLU A 5 4.58 -5.28 5.96
C GLU A 5 4.68 -3.96 5.16
N VAL A 6 5.31 -2.93 5.72
CA VAL A 6 5.63 -1.67 5.00
C VAL A 6 6.51 -1.94 3.80
N LEU A 7 7.57 -2.73 3.94
CA LEU A 7 8.48 -3.06 2.84
C LEU A 7 7.77 -3.82 1.73
N TYR A 8 6.96 -4.82 2.10
CA TYR A 8 6.15 -5.59 1.16
C TYR A 8 5.17 -4.70 0.39
N TRP A 9 4.39 -3.88 1.07
CA TRP A 9 3.43 -3.02 0.38
C TRP A 9 4.09 -1.93 -0.44
N THR A 10 5.25 -1.43 -0.01
CA THR A 10 6.04 -0.47 -0.80
C THR A 10 6.52 -1.10 -2.10
N SER A 11 6.97 -2.36 -2.07
CA SER A 11 7.40 -3.06 -3.30
C SER A 11 6.22 -3.29 -4.25
N ILE A 12 5.06 -3.73 -3.74
CA ILE A 12 3.83 -3.89 -4.52
C ILE A 12 3.40 -2.57 -5.16
N VAL A 13 3.35 -1.48 -4.39
CA VAL A 13 2.98 -0.15 -4.92
C VAL A 13 3.95 0.30 -6.02
N LYS A 14 5.25 0.05 -5.84
CA LYS A 14 6.26 0.37 -6.85
C LYS A 14 6.05 -0.45 -8.13
N MET A 15 5.83 -1.75 -8.02
CA MET A 15 5.61 -2.64 -9.16
C MET A 15 4.31 -2.30 -9.91
N ALA A 16 3.23 -2.03 -9.17
CA ALA A 16 1.96 -1.59 -9.75
C ALA A 16 2.13 -0.28 -10.54
N LYS A 17 2.89 0.69 -10.00
CA LYS A 17 3.20 1.95 -10.71
C LYS A 17 4.05 1.76 -11.96
N THR A 18 4.86 0.71 -12.03
CA THR A 18 5.63 0.36 -13.23
C THR A 18 4.84 -0.48 -14.24
N GLY A 19 3.56 -0.73 -13.98
CA GLY A 19 2.67 -1.48 -14.88
C GLY A 19 2.72 -2.99 -14.70
N ASP A 20 3.23 -3.49 -13.57
CA ASP A 20 3.16 -4.91 -13.25
C ASP A 20 1.70 -5.31 -12.97
N PRO A 21 1.13 -6.25 -13.75
CA PRO A 21 -0.29 -6.59 -13.66
C PRO A 21 -0.64 -7.32 -12.36
N GLU A 22 0.23 -8.20 -11.87
CA GLU A 22 0.00 -8.97 -10.64
C GLU A 22 0.02 -8.04 -9.41
N ALA A 23 0.98 -7.12 -9.35
CA ALA A 23 1.05 -6.11 -8.31
C ALA A 23 -0.14 -5.14 -8.36
N THR A 24 -0.59 -4.76 -9.57
CA THR A 24 -1.77 -3.90 -9.75
C THR A 24 -3.04 -4.58 -9.25
N GLU A 25 -3.23 -5.86 -9.60
CA GLU A 25 -4.36 -6.65 -9.14
C GLU A 25 -4.34 -6.81 -7.62
N THR A 26 -3.18 -7.18 -7.06
CA THR A 26 -2.98 -7.35 -5.62
C THR A 26 -3.30 -6.07 -4.85
N LEU A 27 -2.76 -4.93 -5.30
CA LEU A 27 -3.00 -3.63 -4.69
C LEU A 27 -4.48 -3.22 -4.76
N THR A 28 -5.11 -3.44 -5.92
CA THR A 28 -6.52 -3.12 -6.15
C THR A 28 -7.43 -3.96 -5.26
N ALA A 29 -7.19 -5.27 -5.18
CA ALA A 29 -7.94 -6.18 -4.33
C ALA A 29 -7.84 -5.80 -2.85
N GLN A 30 -6.62 -5.53 -2.38
CA GLN A 30 -6.40 -5.11 -0.99
C GLN A 30 -7.07 -3.78 -0.66
N ASN A 31 -7.01 -2.81 -1.57
CA ASN A 31 -7.65 -1.51 -1.38
C ASN A 31 -9.18 -1.61 -1.37
N LYS A 32 -9.75 -2.52 -2.15
CA LYS A 32 -11.18 -2.82 -2.09
C LYS A 32 -11.58 -3.33 -0.70
N ILE A 33 -10.86 -4.32 -0.16
CA ILE A 33 -11.11 -4.85 1.20
C ILE A 33 -10.98 -3.75 2.26
N ARG A 34 -9.94 -2.91 2.17
CA ARG A 34 -9.74 -1.79 3.09
C ARG A 34 -10.88 -0.79 3.05
N LYS A 35 -11.37 -0.46 1.85
CA LYS A 35 -12.52 0.43 1.67
C LYS A 35 -13.79 -0.13 2.34
N GLU A 36 -14.06 -1.43 2.17
CA GLU A 36 -15.18 -2.12 2.83
C GLU A 36 -15.05 -2.08 4.37
N GLN A 37 -13.82 -2.08 4.88
CA GLN A 37 -13.50 -1.95 6.31
C GLN A 37 -13.43 -0.50 6.81
N ASN A 38 -13.74 0.51 5.98
CA ASN A 38 -13.54 1.94 6.28
C ASN A 38 -12.10 2.29 6.70
N ARG A 39 -11.11 1.57 6.16
CA ARG A 39 -9.68 1.82 6.38
C ARG A 39 -9.08 2.59 5.21
N PRO A 40 -8.02 3.39 5.46
CA PRO A 40 -7.24 4.00 4.39
C PRO A 40 -6.67 2.96 3.42
N THR A 41 -6.48 3.37 2.17
CA THR A 41 -5.75 2.58 1.18
C THR A 41 -4.32 2.30 1.63
N VAL A 42 -3.70 1.28 1.03
CA VAL A 42 -2.30 0.93 1.28
C VAL A 42 -1.40 2.16 1.06
N GLU A 43 -1.60 2.88 -0.05
CA GLU A 43 -0.81 4.05 -0.42
C GLU A 43 -0.97 5.19 0.58
N GLN A 44 -2.20 5.47 1.03
CA GLN A 44 -2.47 6.49 2.04
C GLN A 44 -1.83 6.15 3.39
N GLU A 45 -1.90 4.88 3.81
CA GLU A 45 -1.26 4.44 5.05
C GLU A 45 0.27 4.56 4.96
N LEU A 46 0.86 4.14 3.84
CA LEU A 46 2.30 4.28 3.59
C LEU A 46 2.76 5.75 3.58
N GLN A 47 1.98 6.64 2.96
CA GLN A 47 2.28 8.07 2.98
C GLN A 47 2.26 8.63 4.41
N ALA A 48 1.25 8.27 5.21
CA ALA A 48 1.15 8.71 6.60
C ALA A 48 2.30 8.18 7.48
N ILE A 49 2.84 6.99 7.17
CA ILE A 49 4.02 6.43 7.84
C ILE A 49 5.27 7.22 7.46
N ALA A 50 5.46 7.52 6.16
CA ALA A 50 6.58 8.32 5.68
C ALA A 50 6.59 9.73 6.32
N ASP A 51 5.43 10.38 6.38
CA ASP A 51 5.29 11.72 6.97
C ASP A 51 5.57 11.75 8.48
N LYS A 52 5.30 10.65 9.19
CA LYS A 52 5.62 10.49 10.62
C LYS A 52 7.10 10.21 10.86
N GLY A 53 7.76 9.47 9.98
CA GLY A 53 9.19 9.16 10.10
C GLY A 53 10.13 10.29 9.66
N ALA A 54 9.62 11.30 8.94
CA ALA A 54 10.37 12.47 8.49
C ALA A 54 10.43 13.62 9.53
N LYS A 55 9.78 13.47 10.69
CA LYS A 55 9.85 14.39 11.83
C LYS A 55 10.78 13.86 12.90
#